data_AF-A0A7Z9YWQ7-F1
#
_entry.id   AF-A0A7Z9YWQ7-F1
#
_cell.length_a   1.000
_cell.length_b   1.000
_cell.length_c   1.000
_cell.angle_alpha   90.00
_cell.angle_beta   90.00
_cell.angle_gamma   90.00
#
_symmetry.space_group_name_H-M   'P 1'
#
loop_
_entity.id
_entity.type
_entity.pdbx_description
1 polymer ?
#
loop_
_entity_poly.entity_id
_entity_poly.type
_entity_poly.pdbx_seq_one_letter_code
_entity_poly.pdbx_strand_id
1 'polypeptide(L)'
;MKYLCINLTPHEITIYHEEGVLKIPPSGHVARVITANTEAAPVTIRNDSKNVKIPTVKREPKGLDLPPPDKFINNPKGVASVTLLVSAMVGEYIAQHGLPAQWIDLLREGVVVTVAAPDTGPDSVVRDENGRIIGVRRLVVFTRLPE
;
A
#
# COMPACT_ATOMS: atom_id res chain seq x y z
N MET A 1 1.95 -25.79 3.08
CA MET A 1 1.11 -24.60 2.87
C MET A 1 1.99 -23.44 2.42
N LYS A 2 1.50 -22.58 1.53
CA LYS A 2 2.26 -21.45 0.97
C LYS A 2 1.80 -20.12 1.58
N TYR A 3 2.75 -19.23 1.82
CA TYR A 3 2.52 -17.83 2.22
C TYR A 3 3.02 -16.94 1.09
N LEU A 4 2.14 -16.13 0.51
CA LEU A 4 2.47 -15.26 -0.61
C LEU A 4 2.55 -13.81 -0.13
N CYS A 5 3.57 -13.09 -0.61
CA CYS A 5 3.68 -11.65 -0.40
C CYS A 5 3.74 -10.97 -1.76
N ILE A 6 2.79 -10.08 -2.04
CA ILE A 6 2.63 -9.41 -3.33
C ILE A 6 2.85 -7.92 -3.11
N ASN A 7 3.97 -7.40 -3.62
CA ASN A 7 4.25 -5.98 -3.59
C ASN A 7 3.55 -5.27 -4.76
N LEU A 8 2.48 -4.55 -4.42
CA LEU A 8 1.67 -3.74 -5.33
C LEU A 8 2.06 -2.25 -5.28
N THR A 9 3.27 -1.96 -4.83
CA THR A 9 3.90 -0.64 -4.90
C THR A 9 4.90 -0.57 -6.06
N PRO A 10 5.23 0.62 -6.59
CA PRO A 10 6.15 0.75 -7.72
C PRO A 10 7.62 0.50 -7.38
N HIS A 11 7.97 0.36 -6.09
CA HIS A 11 9.35 0.28 -5.63
C HIS A 11 9.58 -0.95 -4.76
N GLU A 12 10.84 -1.39 -4.67
CA GLU A 12 11.23 -2.44 -3.73
C GLU A 12 10.94 -1.98 -2.29
N ILE A 13 10.36 -2.88 -1.48
CA ILE A 13 10.15 -2.65 -0.06
C ILE A 13 11.28 -3.35 0.70
N THR A 14 12.01 -2.61 1.52
CA THR A 14 13.05 -3.14 2.40
C THR A 14 12.55 -3.14 3.84
N ILE A 15 12.54 -4.31 4.46
CA ILE A 15 12.13 -4.53 5.85
C ILE A 15 13.34 -5.01 6.65
N TYR A 16 13.70 -4.25 7.68
CA TYR A 16 14.73 -4.62 8.66
C TYR A 16 14.07 -5.31 9.84
N HIS A 17 14.40 -6.57 10.07
CA HIS A 17 13.90 -7.39 11.18
C HIS A 17 15.06 -8.06 11.93
N GLU A 18 14.76 -8.76 13.02
CA GLU A 18 15.77 -9.34 13.91
C GLU A 18 16.71 -10.34 13.21
N GLU A 19 16.19 -11.09 12.24
CA GLU A 19 16.96 -12.09 11.48
C GLU A 19 17.69 -11.50 10.25
N GLY A 20 17.50 -10.21 9.94
CA GLY A 20 18.20 -9.54 8.85
C GLY A 20 17.35 -8.57 8.04
N VAL A 21 17.64 -8.51 6.73
CA VAL A 21 17.01 -7.57 5.80
C VAL A 21 16.23 -8.34 4.75
N LEU A 22 14.91 -8.14 4.74
CA LEU A 22 14.00 -8.68 3.74
C LEU A 22 13.75 -7.64 2.65
N LYS A 23 14.07 -7.98 1.40
CA LYS A 23 13.79 -7.17 0.22
C LYS A 23 12.67 -7.79 -0.59
N ILE A 24 11.63 -7.02 -0.86
CA ILE A 24 10.44 -7.48 -1.57
C ILE A 24 10.32 -6.68 -2.86
N PRO A 25 10.68 -7.26 -4.02
CA PRO A 25 10.66 -6.56 -5.30
C PRO A 25 9.21 -6.23 -5.71
N PRO A 26 9.00 -5.20 -6.54
CA PRO A 26 7.68 -4.91 -7.07
C PRO A 26 7.17 -6.07 -7.93
N SER A 27 5.87 -6.37 -7.84
CA SER A 27 5.23 -7.47 -8.59
C SER A 27 5.07 -7.19 -10.10
N GLY A 28 5.49 -6.01 -10.57
CA GLY A 28 5.18 -5.51 -11.91
C GLY A 28 3.77 -4.93 -12.06
N HIS A 29 2.93 -5.04 -11.04
CA HIS A 29 1.58 -4.45 -11.01
C HIS A 29 1.47 -3.50 -9.80
N VAL A 30 0.75 -2.38 -9.98
CA VAL A 30 0.64 -1.33 -8.96
C VAL A 30 -0.83 -1.08 -8.63
N ALA A 31 -1.20 -1.20 -7.36
CA ALA A 31 -2.53 -0.84 -6.90
C ALA A 31 -2.67 0.68 -6.76
N ARG A 32 -3.81 1.23 -7.18
CA ARG A 32 -4.07 2.68 -7.14
C ARG A 32 -5.49 2.98 -6.69
N VAL A 33 -5.65 4.01 -5.87
CA VAL A 33 -6.95 4.65 -5.72
C VAL A 33 -7.19 5.52 -6.95
N ILE A 34 -8.29 5.26 -7.66
CA ILE A 34 -8.74 6.09 -8.77
C ILE A 34 -9.30 7.37 -8.17
N THR A 35 -8.80 8.53 -8.61
CA THR A 35 -9.24 9.83 -8.07
C THR A 35 -9.66 10.78 -9.16
N ALA A 36 -10.72 11.55 -8.90
CA ALA A 36 -11.04 12.74 -9.67
C ALA A 36 -10.47 13.98 -8.96
N ASN A 37 -9.91 14.91 -9.74
CA ASN A 37 -9.46 16.19 -9.24
C ASN A 37 -10.41 17.28 -9.74
N THR A 38 -10.79 18.20 -8.85
CA THR A 38 -11.49 19.44 -9.20
C THR A 38 -10.64 20.63 -8.79
N GLU A 39 -10.71 21.72 -9.56
CA GLU A 39 -10.01 22.96 -9.18
C GLU A 39 -10.51 23.47 -7.83
N ALA A 40 -9.58 23.98 -7.02
CA ALA A 40 -9.87 24.59 -5.73
C ALA A 40 -9.22 25.98 -5.64
N ALA A 41 -9.66 26.78 -4.67
CA ALA A 41 -9.14 28.12 -4.47
C ALA A 41 -7.62 28.07 -4.16
N PRO A 42 -6.80 28.88 -4.83
CA PRO A 42 -5.36 28.86 -4.62
C PRO A 42 -5.02 29.24 -3.18
N VAL A 43 -4.03 28.57 -2.60
CA VAL A 43 -3.51 28.89 -1.26
C VAL A 43 -2.39 29.92 -1.41
N THR A 44 -2.37 30.91 -0.52
CA THR A 44 -1.26 31.86 -0.45
C THR A 44 -0.24 31.37 0.57
N ILE A 45 0.98 31.10 0.11
CA ILE A 45 2.10 30.71 0.94
C ILE A 45 3.08 31.88 1.02
N ARG A 46 3.54 32.20 2.24
CA ARG A 46 4.61 33.18 2.45
C ARG A 46 5.96 32.48 2.32
N ASN A 47 6.78 32.95 1.38
CA ASN A 47 8.17 32.55 1.24
C ASN A 47 9.05 33.78 1.50
N ASP A 48 9.77 33.77 2.62
CA ASP A 48 10.48 34.91 3.20
C ASP A 48 9.59 36.17 3.32
N SER A 49 9.77 37.11 2.40
CA SER A 49 9.08 38.41 2.34
C SER A 49 8.05 38.49 1.21
N LYS A 50 7.81 37.41 0.46
CA LYS A 50 6.87 37.39 -0.67
C LYS A 50 5.72 36.41 -0.44
N ASN A 51 4.52 36.84 -0.82
CA ASN A 51 3.34 35.97 -0.87
C ASN A 51 3.23 35.38 -2.28
N VAL A 52 3.18 34.06 -2.37
CA VAL A 52 3.03 33.32 -3.63
C VAL A 52 1.70 32.58 -3.61
N LYS A 53 0.91 32.73 -4.68
CA LYS A 53 -0.33 31.97 -4.87
C LYS A 53 -0.01 30.64 -5.53
N ILE A 54 -0.39 29.54 -4.89
CA ILE A 54 -0.19 28.18 -5.38
C ILE A 54 -1.55 27.61 -5.79
N PRO A 55 -1.72 27.17 -7.06
CA PRO A 55 -2.93 26.47 -7.49
C PRO A 55 -3.16 25.22 -6.64
N THR A 56 -4.41 24.95 -6.30
CA THR A 56 -4.79 23.76 -5.54
C THR A 56 -5.86 22.97 -6.27
N VAL A 57 -5.92 21.68 -5.98
CA VAL A 57 -7.01 20.80 -6.43
C VAL A 57 -7.58 20.07 -5.23
N LYS A 58 -8.90 19.86 -5.24
CA LYS A 58 -9.56 18.92 -4.34
C LYS A 58 -9.50 17.55 -5.00
N ARG A 59 -9.10 16.53 -4.23
CA ARG A 59 -9.01 15.15 -4.70
C ARG A 59 -10.10 14.32 -4.04
N GLU A 60 -10.88 13.61 -4.85
CA GLU A 60 -11.93 12.72 -4.37
C GLU A 60 -11.68 11.29 -4.87
N PRO A 61 -11.69 10.28 -3.97
CA PRO A 61 -11.61 8.88 -4.38
C PRO A 61 -12.87 8.48 -5.14
N LYS A 62 -12.70 7.79 -6.26
CA LYS A 62 -13.78 7.32 -7.14
C LYS A 62 -13.79 5.79 -7.31
N GLY A 63 -12.73 5.12 -6.91
CA GLY A 63 -12.64 3.67 -7.01
C GLY A 63 -11.26 3.15 -6.66
N LEU A 64 -11.08 1.85 -6.85
CA LEU A 64 -9.84 1.13 -6.64
C LEU A 64 -9.46 0.39 -7.93
N ASP A 65 -8.27 0.67 -8.42
CA ASP A 65 -7.59 -0.16 -9.42
C ASP A 65 -6.68 -1.13 -8.65
N LEU A 66 -7.18 -2.35 -8.42
CA LEU A 66 -6.47 -3.43 -7.75
C LEU A 66 -6.40 -4.63 -8.71
N PRO A 67 -5.19 -5.08 -9.12
CA PRO A 67 -5.04 -6.23 -9.99
C PRO A 67 -5.74 -7.47 -9.42
N PRO A 68 -6.38 -8.29 -10.26
CA PRO A 68 -7.05 -9.51 -9.80
C PRO A 68 -6.06 -10.57 -9.31
N PRO A 69 -6.50 -11.47 -8.40
CA PRO A 69 -5.64 -12.47 -7.80
C PRO A 69 -5.07 -13.48 -8.80
N ASP A 70 -5.77 -13.75 -9.91
CA ASP A 70 -5.33 -14.64 -10.98
C ASP A 70 -4.04 -14.16 -11.69
N LYS A 71 -3.67 -12.88 -11.56
CA LYS A 71 -2.36 -12.36 -11.99
C LYS A 71 -1.20 -12.92 -11.17
N PHE A 72 -1.46 -13.43 -9.98
CA PHE A 72 -0.43 -13.86 -9.02
C PHE A 72 -0.63 -15.31 -8.54
N ILE A 73 -1.86 -15.80 -8.58
CA ILE A 73 -2.29 -17.08 -8.01
C ILE A 73 -3.03 -17.87 -9.08
N ASN A 74 -2.30 -18.74 -9.78
CA ASN A 74 -2.92 -19.64 -10.77
C ASN A 74 -3.77 -20.74 -10.13
N ASN A 75 -3.49 -21.09 -8.87
CA ASN A 75 -4.23 -22.09 -8.10
C ASN A 75 -4.16 -21.77 -6.60
N PRO A 76 -5.30 -21.43 -5.96
CA PRO A 76 -5.32 -21.09 -4.53
C PRO A 76 -5.14 -22.31 -3.62
N LYS A 77 -5.30 -23.54 -4.14
CA LYS A 77 -5.17 -24.77 -3.36
C LYS A 77 -3.78 -24.85 -2.69
N GLY A 78 -3.79 -24.91 -1.36
CA GLY A 78 -2.58 -25.01 -0.54
C GLY A 78 -1.89 -23.67 -0.23
N VAL A 79 -2.46 -22.54 -0.67
CA VAL A 79 -2.11 -21.21 -0.17
C VAL A 79 -2.81 -21.01 1.16
N ALA A 80 -2.06 -20.73 2.22
CA ALA A 80 -2.62 -20.43 3.54
C ALA A 80 -2.88 -18.94 3.71
N SER A 81 -2.00 -18.08 3.15
CA SER A 81 -2.13 -16.64 3.31
C SER A 81 -1.54 -15.89 2.12
N VAL A 82 -2.12 -14.73 1.84
CA VAL A 82 -1.63 -13.73 0.90
C VAL A 82 -1.54 -12.39 1.62
N THR A 83 -0.37 -11.77 1.59
CA THR A 83 -0.16 -10.39 2.05
C THR A 83 -0.01 -9.48 0.84
N LEU A 84 -0.90 -8.49 0.73
CA LEU A 84 -0.83 -7.42 -0.26
C LEU A 84 -0.10 -6.23 0.35
N LEU A 85 1.10 -5.93 -0.14
CA LEU A 85 1.81 -4.70 0.22
C LEU A 85 1.39 -3.58 -0.72
N VAL A 86 0.74 -2.57 -0.18
CA VAL A 86 0.17 -1.44 -0.91
C VAL A 86 0.69 -0.11 -0.35
N SER A 87 0.35 1.00 -1.01
CA SER A 87 0.54 2.32 -0.38
C SER A 87 -0.49 2.51 0.74
N ALA A 88 -0.17 3.35 1.74
CA ALA A 88 -1.10 3.65 2.83
C ALA A 88 -2.46 4.17 2.34
N MET A 89 -2.47 5.00 1.28
CA MET A 89 -3.72 5.50 0.67
C MET A 89 -4.61 4.38 0.12
N VAL A 90 -4.01 3.35 -0.49
CA VAL A 90 -4.75 2.17 -0.98
C VAL A 90 -5.23 1.31 0.20
N GLY A 91 -4.38 1.11 1.20
CA GLY A 91 -4.73 0.38 2.43
C GLY A 91 -5.93 0.98 3.15
N GLU A 92 -5.92 2.30 3.37
CA GLU A 92 -7.03 3.05 3.97
C GLU A 92 -8.33 2.94 3.14
N TYR A 93 -8.21 3.07 1.81
CA TYR A 93 -9.38 2.92 0.95
C TYR A 93 -10.01 1.53 1.08
N ILE A 94 -9.20 0.47 1.09
CA ILE A 94 -9.66 -0.91 1.27
C ILE A 94 -10.24 -1.12 2.67
N ALA A 95 -9.64 -0.57 3.72
CA ALA A 95 -10.20 -0.65 5.08
C ALA A 95 -11.60 -0.05 5.18
N GLN A 96 -11.87 1.03 4.44
CA GLN A 96 -13.16 1.73 4.44
C GLN A 96 -14.21 1.12 3.50
N HIS A 97 -13.79 0.52 2.38
CA HIS A 97 -14.69 0.10 1.30
C HIS A 97 -14.69 -1.42 1.05
N GLY A 98 -13.81 -2.17 1.71
CA GLY A 98 -13.62 -3.60 1.52
C GLY A 98 -12.75 -3.96 0.31
N LEU A 99 -12.44 -5.25 0.19
CA LEU A 99 -11.75 -5.81 -0.96
C LEU A 99 -12.73 -6.05 -2.13
N PRO A 100 -12.26 -6.00 -3.39
CA PRO A 100 -13.05 -6.46 -4.53
C PRO A 100 -13.45 -7.93 -4.39
N ALA A 101 -14.63 -8.30 -4.93
CA ALA A 101 -15.22 -9.64 -4.80
C ALA A 101 -14.24 -10.79 -5.15
N GLN A 102 -13.48 -10.65 -6.23
CA GLN A 102 -12.46 -11.62 -6.66
C GLN A 102 -11.41 -11.95 -5.57
N TRP A 103 -11.06 -10.98 -4.71
CA TRP A 103 -10.14 -11.20 -3.59
C TRP A 103 -10.86 -11.81 -2.38
N ILE A 104 -12.15 -11.52 -2.20
CA ILE A 104 -13.01 -12.12 -1.18
C ILE A 104 -13.27 -13.61 -1.49
N ASP A 105 -13.35 -13.99 -2.76
CA ASP A 105 -13.57 -15.38 -3.15
C ASP A 105 -12.43 -16.32 -2.68
N LEU A 106 -11.21 -15.80 -2.49
CA LEU A 106 -10.11 -16.57 -1.90
C LEU A 106 -10.39 -17.02 -0.46
N LEU A 107 -11.22 -16.28 0.29
CA LEU A 107 -11.61 -16.67 1.64
C LEU A 107 -12.41 -17.98 1.64
N ARG A 108 -13.17 -18.26 0.57
CA ARG A 108 -13.92 -19.52 0.40
C ARG A 108 -12.99 -20.72 0.23
N GLU A 109 -11.78 -20.47 -0.27
CA GLU A 109 -10.69 -21.45 -0.40
C GLU A 109 -9.86 -21.57 0.90
N GLY A 110 -10.28 -20.89 1.97
CA GLY A 110 -9.58 -20.90 3.27
C GLY A 110 -8.30 -20.05 3.30
N VAL A 111 -8.12 -19.16 2.33
CA VAL A 111 -6.93 -18.29 2.23
C VAL A 111 -7.11 -17.07 3.11
N VAL A 112 -6.13 -16.78 3.97
CA VAL A 112 -6.07 -15.52 4.72
C VAL A 112 -5.57 -14.40 3.81
N VAL A 113 -6.28 -13.28 3.70
CA VAL A 113 -5.83 -12.09 2.98
C VAL A 113 -5.50 -10.98 3.97
N THR A 114 -4.26 -10.49 3.93
CA THR A 114 -3.79 -9.34 4.73
C THR A 114 -3.45 -8.19 3.80
N VAL A 115 -3.94 -6.98 4.10
CA VAL A 115 -3.54 -5.75 3.40
C VAL A 115 -2.68 -4.93 4.33
N ALA A 116 -1.47 -4.62 3.89
CA ALA A 116 -0.49 -3.90 4.68
C ALA A 116 0.30 -2.88 3.85
N ALA A 117 0.94 -1.93 4.51
CA ALA A 117 1.88 -1.00 3.89
C ALA A 117 3.16 -0.88 4.72
N PRO A 118 4.30 -0.51 4.12
CA PRO A 118 5.48 -0.09 4.88
C PRO A 118 5.11 1.02 5.87
N ASP A 119 5.42 0.85 7.15
CA ASP A 119 5.24 1.93 8.12
C ASP A 119 6.40 2.93 7.99
N THR A 120 6.15 4.06 7.32
CA THR A 120 7.11 5.15 7.16
C THR A 120 7.06 6.17 8.30
N GLY A 121 6.38 5.85 9.40
CA GLY A 121 6.35 6.65 10.62
C GLY A 121 7.71 6.73 11.33
N PRO A 122 7.89 7.70 12.26
CA PRO A 122 9.17 7.98 12.91
C PRO A 122 9.75 6.79 13.67
N ASP A 123 8.90 5.94 14.26
CA ASP A 123 9.33 4.78 15.07
C ASP A 123 9.73 3.56 14.24
N SER A 124 9.40 3.53 12.95
CA SER A 124 9.62 2.38 12.07
C SER A 124 10.70 2.63 11.03
N VAL A 125 10.86 3.87 10.59
CA VAL A 125 11.74 4.21 9.47
C VAL A 125 13.20 3.94 9.78
N VAL A 126 13.92 3.31 8.85
CA VAL A 126 15.37 3.16 8.89
C VAL A 126 15.98 4.16 7.93
N ARG A 127 17.00 4.90 8.38
CA ARG A 127 17.66 5.95 7.60
C ARG A 127 19.15 5.68 7.43
N ASP A 128 19.71 6.13 6.32
CA ASP A 128 21.16 6.18 6.13
C ASP A 128 21.79 7.39 6.86
N GLU A 129 23.11 7.50 6.77
CA GLU A 129 23.90 8.61 7.34
C GLU A 129 23.49 10.00 6.81
N ASN A 130 22.85 10.06 5.64
CA ASN A 130 22.37 11.29 5.02
C ASN A 130 20.89 11.57 5.35
N GLY A 131 20.29 10.77 6.24
CA GLY A 131 18.89 10.88 6.64
C GLY A 131 17.88 10.37 5.60
N ARG A 132 18.31 9.72 4.51
CA ARG A 132 17.40 9.15 3.50
C ARG A 132 16.76 7.89 4.04
N ILE A 133 15.49 7.67 3.71
CA ILE A 133 14.77 6.45 4.10
C ILE A 133 15.31 5.28 3.26
N ILE A 134 15.82 4.24 3.93
CA ILE A 134 16.37 3.03 3.30
C ILE A 134 15.56 1.77 3.62
N GLY A 135 14.49 1.88 4.41
CA GLY A 135 13.59 0.78 4.74
C GLY A 135 12.72 1.07 5.95
N VAL A 136 12.00 0.05 6.40
CA VAL A 136 11.11 0.11 7.57
C VAL A 136 11.37 -1.08 8.49
N ARG A 137 10.96 -1.01 9.75
CA ARG A 137 11.04 -2.13 10.72
C ARG A 137 9.75 -2.91 10.87
N ARG A 138 8.62 -2.28 10.53
CA ARG A 138 7.29 -2.88 10.64
C ARG A 138 6.40 -2.46 9.47
N LEU A 139 5.28 -3.17 9.36
CA LEU A 139 4.20 -2.86 8.45
C LEU A 139 2.99 -2.33 9.24
N VAL A 140 2.22 -1.43 8.63
CA VAL A 140 0.87 -1.10 9.09
C VAL A 140 -0.10 -2.08 8.46
N VAL A 141 -0.94 -2.72 9.26
CA VAL A 141 -2.03 -3.60 8.78
C VAL A 141 -3.33 -2.80 8.74
N PHE A 142 -4.01 -2.86 7.59
CA PHE A 142 -5.29 -2.18 7.38
C PHE A 142 -6.49 -3.13 7.48
N THR A 143 -6.31 -4.37 7.01
CA THR A 143 -7.32 -5.42 7.13
C THR A 143 -6.67 -6.80 7.08
N ARG A 144 -7.31 -7.78 7.74
CA ARG A 144 -6.96 -9.19 7.73
C ARG A 144 -8.26 -10.00 7.72
N LEU A 145 -8.38 -10.99 6.82
CA LEU A 145 -9.59 -11.80 6.62
C LEU A 145 -9.21 -13.27 6.32
N PRO A 146 -10.00 -14.29 6.71
CA PRO A 146 -11.05 -14.24 7.72
C PRO A 146 -10.36 -14.27 9.09
N GLU A 147 -10.63 -13.27 9.94
CA GLU A 147 -10.25 -13.38 11.37
C GLU A 147 -11.14 -14.38 12.10
#